data_AF-A0A3Q1EYM2-F1
#
_entry.id   AF-A0A3Q1EYM2-F1
#
_cell.length_a   1.000
_cell.length_b   1.000
_cell.length_c   1.000
_cell.angle_alpha   90.00
_cell.angle_beta   90.00
_cell.angle_gamma   90.00
#
_symmetry.space_group_name_H-M   'P 1'
#
loop_
_entity.id
_entity.type
_entity.pdbx_description
1 polymer ?
#
loop_
_entity_poly.entity_id
_entity_poly.type
_entity_poly.pdbx_seq_one_letter_code
_entity_poly.pdbx_strand_id
1 'polypeptide(L)'
;LMKGFCEGEDININAKFENTCSRIVVPKAAIIAKHSYAVNGSTKVLRQKLSAVRGNHIISGMCDIWQGKTIRVPKLKPTLLGCDIIRVDYALMVSQR
;
A
#
# COMPACT_ATOMS: atom_id res chain seq x y z
N LEU A 1 18.26 -3.49 -1.77
CA LEU A 1 17.82 -4.36 -0.66
C LEU A 1 16.30 -4.30 -0.56
N MET A 2 15.60 -5.43 -0.58
CA MET A 2 14.21 -5.47 -0.11
C MET A 2 14.23 -5.23 1.41
N LYS A 3 13.45 -4.27 1.89
CA LYS A 3 13.36 -3.97 3.33
C LYS A 3 12.18 -4.75 3.90
N GLY A 4 12.47 -5.69 4.81
CA GLY A 4 11.45 -6.44 5.53
C GLY A 4 10.90 -5.62 6.71
N PHE A 5 9.65 -5.88 7.07
CA PHE A 5 9.00 -5.31 8.25
C PHE A 5 8.21 -6.40 8.97
N CYS A 6 8.18 -6.34 10.29
CA CYS A 6 7.45 -7.26 11.15
C CYS A 6 6.03 -6.77 11.46
N GLU A 7 5.16 -7.69 11.87
CA GLU A 7 3.83 -7.34 12.39
C GLU A 7 3.96 -6.32 13.53
N GLY A 8 3.15 -5.26 13.47
CA GLY A 8 3.11 -4.22 14.48
C GLY A 8 4.18 -3.14 14.34
N GLU A 9 5.14 -3.26 13.42
CA GLU A 9 6.10 -2.19 13.13
C GLU A 9 5.45 -1.04 12.34
N ASP A 10 6.02 0.17 12.50
CA ASP A 10 5.63 1.34 11.73
C ASP A 10 6.57 1.57 10.55
N ILE A 11 6.00 1.64 9.35
CA ILE A 11 6.71 2.04 8.15
C ILE A 11 6.63 3.56 8.04
N ASN A 12 7.79 4.22 8.07
CA ASN A 12 7.90 5.65 7.85
C ASN A 12 7.86 5.98 6.35
N ILE A 13 6.94 6.86 5.97
CA ILE A 13 6.74 7.33 4.60
C ILE A 13 7.20 8.79 4.50
N ASN A 14 8.20 9.00 3.67
CA ASN A 14 8.63 10.33 3.23
C ASN A 14 8.18 10.53 1.78
N ALA A 15 7.33 11.52 1.52
CA ALA A 15 6.78 11.76 0.19
C ALA A 15 6.42 13.23 0.00
N LYS A 16 6.55 13.72 -1.24
CA LYS A 16 6.05 15.02 -1.67
C LYS A 16 4.92 14.80 -2.67
N PHE A 17 3.81 15.49 -2.47
CA PHE A 17 2.64 15.47 -3.33
C PHE A 17 2.44 16.86 -3.90
N GLU A 18 2.36 16.96 -5.22
CA GLU A 18 2.10 18.21 -5.93
C GLU A 18 0.80 18.06 -6.72
N ASN A 19 -0.10 19.03 -6.59
CA ASN A 19 -1.37 19.04 -7.30
C ASN A 19 -1.38 20.12 -8.38
N THR A 20 -1.06 19.74 -9.61
CA THR A 20 -1.20 20.60 -10.80
C THR A 20 -2.56 20.43 -11.49
N CYS A 21 -3.48 19.63 -10.92
CA CYS A 21 -4.82 19.46 -11.45
C CYS A 21 -5.77 20.52 -10.90
N SER A 22 -6.84 20.84 -11.66
CA SER A 22 -7.90 21.76 -11.23
C SER A 22 -8.77 21.22 -10.09
N ARG A 23 -8.74 19.90 -9.85
CA ARG A 23 -9.51 19.22 -8.80
C ARG A 23 -8.73 19.13 -7.50
N ILE A 24 -9.43 19.12 -6.38
CA ILE A 24 -8.86 18.79 -5.07
C ILE A 24 -8.48 17.31 -5.06
N VAL A 25 -7.23 16.99 -4.68
CA VAL A 25 -6.75 15.61 -4.55
C VAL A 25 -6.46 15.28 -3.10
N VAL A 26 -6.46 13.98 -2.78
CA VAL A 26 -6.12 13.50 -1.44
C VAL A 26 -5.03 12.43 -1.52
N PRO A 27 -3.84 12.66 -0.94
CA PRO A 27 -2.79 11.67 -0.86
C PRO A 27 -3.17 10.56 0.12
N LYS A 28 -2.85 9.33 -0.27
CA LYS A 28 -3.17 8.08 0.44
C LYS A 28 -2.00 7.13 0.32
N ALA A 29 -1.72 6.41 1.40
CA ALA A 29 -0.86 5.24 1.37
C ALA A 29 -1.56 4.03 1.95
N ALA A 30 -1.25 2.84 1.43
CA ALA A 30 -1.84 1.60 1.90
C ALA A 30 -0.90 0.41 1.76
N ILE A 31 -0.95 -0.50 2.72
CA ILE A 31 -0.37 -1.85 2.59
C ILE A 31 -1.42 -2.73 1.91
N ILE A 32 -1.06 -3.28 0.75
CA ILE A 32 -1.91 -4.16 -0.05
C ILE A 32 -1.32 -5.57 -0.05
N ALA A 33 -2.12 -6.57 0.34
CA ALA A 33 -1.84 -7.97 0.05
C ALA A 33 -2.36 -8.33 -1.34
N LYS A 34 -1.52 -8.95 -2.15
CA LYS A 34 -1.86 -9.50 -3.46
C LYS A 34 -1.82 -11.03 -3.35
N HIS A 35 -2.98 -11.65 -3.27
CA HIS A 35 -3.13 -13.10 -3.29
C HIS A 35 -3.27 -13.56 -4.74
N SER A 36 -2.30 -14.34 -5.22
CA SER A 36 -2.32 -14.93 -6.56
C SER A 36 -2.60 -16.42 -6.41
N TYR A 37 -3.58 -16.93 -7.15
CA TYR A 37 -3.99 -18.33 -7.08
C TYR A 37 -4.22 -18.93 -8.47
N ALA A 38 -3.70 -20.13 -8.70
CA ALA A 38 -3.86 -20.86 -9.95
C ALA A 38 -5.15 -21.71 -9.93
N VAL A 39 -6.05 -21.50 -10.90
CA VAL A 39 -7.32 -22.24 -11.04
C VAL A 39 -7.54 -22.55 -12.52
N ASN A 40 -7.70 -23.83 -12.85
CA ASN A 40 -8.02 -24.31 -14.20
C ASN A 40 -7.10 -23.74 -15.30
N GLY A 41 -5.79 -23.71 -15.05
CA GLY A 41 -4.80 -23.17 -16.00
C GLY A 41 -4.73 -21.64 -16.09
N SER A 42 -5.55 -20.92 -15.32
CA SER A 42 -5.54 -19.45 -15.23
C SER A 42 -5.01 -18.98 -13.88
N THR A 43 -4.30 -17.85 -13.85
CA THR A 43 -3.90 -17.19 -12.60
C THR A 43 -4.89 -16.08 -12.26
N LYS A 44 -5.53 -16.17 -11.10
CA LYS A 44 -6.38 -15.12 -10.55
C LYS A 44 -5.63 -14.35 -9.49
N VAL A 45 -5.92 -13.04 -9.40
CA VAL A 45 -5.27 -12.13 -8.45
C VAL A 45 -6.32 -11.38 -7.64
N LEU A 46 -6.33 -11.58 -6.32
CA LEU A 46 -7.13 -10.83 -5.37
C LEU A 46 -6.25 -9.81 -4.64
N ARG A 47 -6.65 -8.54 -4.67
CA ARG A 47 -5.98 -7.47 -3.94
C ARG A 47 -6.79 -7.09 -2.71
N GLN A 48 -6.18 -7.18 -1.54
CA GLN A 48 -6.79 -6.80 -0.27
C GLN A 48 -6.01 -5.66 0.35
N LYS A 49 -6.71 -4.57 0.69
CA LYS A 49 -6.14 -3.49 1.48
C LYS A 49 -6.13 -3.89 2.96
N LEU A 50 -4.97 -3.85 3.60
CA LEU A 50 -4.80 -4.29 4.99
C LEU A 50 -4.73 -3.12 5.97
N SER A 51 -3.98 -2.08 5.61
CA SER A 51 -3.80 -0.86 6.41
C SER A 51 -3.74 0.32 5.45
N ALA A 52 -4.19 1.49 5.88
CA ALA A 52 -4.14 2.70 5.07
C ALA A 52 -4.09 3.96 5.92
N VAL A 53 -3.42 4.98 5.38
CA VAL A 53 -3.39 6.33 5.91
C VAL A 53 -3.79 7.32 4.84
N ARG A 54 -4.39 8.42 5.29
CA ARG A 54 -4.85 9.53 4.46
C ARG A 54 -4.10 10.79 4.89
N GLY A 55 -3.74 11.64 3.93
CA GLY A 55 -3.24 12.99 4.19
C GLY A 55 -4.33 14.04 4.08
N ASN A 56 -3.92 15.29 4.05
CA ASN A 56 -4.83 16.42 3.92
C ASN A 56 -5.26 16.63 2.47
N HIS A 57 -6.35 17.36 2.26
CA HIS A 57 -6.73 17.78 0.92
C HIS A 57 -5.68 18.73 0.34
N ILE A 58 -5.28 18.50 -0.91
CA ILE A 58 -4.39 19.38 -1.64
C ILE A 58 -5.22 20.04 -2.73
N ILE A 59 -5.47 21.33 -2.58
CA ILE A 59 -6.17 22.12 -3.60
C ILE A 59 -5.27 22.36 -4.82
N SER A 60 -5.86 22.81 -5.93
CA SER A 60 -5.11 23.09 -7.17
C SER A 60 -3.97 24.07 -6.93
N GLY A 61 -2.79 23.77 -7.50
CA GLY A 61 -1.58 24.60 -7.40
C GLY A 61 -0.79 24.43 -6.10
N MET A 62 -1.26 23.60 -5.16
CA MET A 62 -0.61 23.41 -3.86
C MET A 62 0.16 22.08 -3.77
N CYS A 63 0.94 21.94 -2.70
CA CYS A 63 1.65 20.71 -2.37
C CYS A 63 1.47 20.31 -0.90
N ASP A 64 1.69 19.03 -0.61
CA ASP A 64 1.77 18.47 0.75
C ASP A 64 3.05 17.63 0.87
N ILE A 65 3.62 17.59 2.07
CA ILE A 65 4.84 16.84 2.35
C ILE A 65 4.60 15.95 3.55
N TRP A 66 4.82 14.64 3.36
CA TRP A 66 4.93 13.69 4.44
C TRP A 66 6.40 13.56 4.81
N GLN A 67 6.73 13.89 6.06
CA GLN A 67 8.05 13.69 6.66
C GLN A 67 7.86 12.78 7.88
N GLY A 68 7.96 11.47 7.67
CA GLY A 68 7.75 10.47 8.72
C GLY A 68 6.28 10.16 8.98
N LYS A 69 5.39 10.28 7.98
CA LYS A 69 4.03 9.75 8.15
C LYS A 69 4.12 8.23 8.30
N THR A 70 3.59 7.70 9.39
CA THR A 70 3.66 6.27 9.70
C THR A 70 2.47 5.52 9.14
N ILE A 71 2.70 4.28 8.69
CA ILE A 71 1.66 3.27 8.46
C ILE A 71 2.06 1.99 9.19
N ARG A 72 1.16 1.49 10.02
CA ARG A 72 1.42 0.30 10.82
C ARG A 72 1.22 -0.97 10.00
N VAL A 73 2.18 -1.90 10.09
CA VAL A 73 2.07 -3.24 9.55
C VAL A 73 1.01 -4.00 10.36
N PRO A 74 -0.12 -4.37 9.76
CA PRO A 74 -1.18 -5.08 10.47
C PRO A 74 -0.78 -6.52 10.71
N LYS A 75 -1.55 -7.22 11.54
CA LYS A 75 -1.48 -8.67 11.66
C LYS A 75 -1.65 -9.32 10.30
N LEU A 76 -0.60 -9.99 9.84
CA LEU A 76 -0.61 -10.68 8.56
C LEU A 76 -1.19 -12.07 8.78
N LYS A 77 -2.11 -12.50 7.91
CA LYS A 77 -2.58 -13.88 7.94
C LYS A 77 -1.42 -14.79 7.53
N PRO A 78 -1.23 -15.94 8.22
CA PRO A 78 -0.21 -16.90 7.82
C PRO A 78 -0.44 -17.33 6.37
N THR A 79 0.62 -17.34 5.59
CA THR A 79 0.63 -17.85 4.22
C THR A 79 0.93 -19.34 4.26
N LEU A 80 0.28 -20.14 3.40
CA LEU A 80 0.67 -21.54 3.20
C LEU A 80 2.06 -21.54 2.54
N LEU A 81 3.10 -21.76 3.33
CA LEU A 81 4.49 -21.82 2.85
C LEU A 81 4.66 -23.10 2.00
N GLY A 82 5.20 -22.96 0.79
CA GLY A 82 5.51 -24.10 -0.10
C GLY A 82 4.38 -24.57 -1.02
N CYS A 83 3.34 -23.76 -1.22
CA CYS A 83 2.29 -24.09 -2.19
C CYS A 83 2.45 -23.26 -3.47
N ASP A 84 2.83 -23.90 -4.58
CA ASP A 84 2.94 -23.24 -5.90
C ASP A 84 1.58 -22.73 -6.43
N ILE A 85 0.49 -23.16 -5.79
CA ILE A 85 -0.88 -22.81 -6.15
C ILE A 85 -1.27 -21.44 -5.59
N ILE A 86 -0.74 -21.01 -4.44
CA ILE A 86 -1.16 -19.78 -3.75
C ILE A 86 0.04 -18.97 -3.26
N ARG A 87 0.19 -17.75 -3.78
CA ARG A 87 1.26 -16.80 -3.40
C ARG A 87 0.67 -15.51 -2.86
N VAL A 88 1.27 -14.95 -1.81
CA VAL A 88 0.90 -13.63 -1.28
C VAL A 88 2.10 -12.69 -1.34
N ASP A 89 1.96 -11.60 -2.08
CA ASP A 89 2.93 -10.50 -2.10
C ASP A 89 2.35 -9.29 -1.36
N TYR A 90 3.17 -8.55 -0.62
CA TYR A 90 2.77 -7.31 0.04
C TYR A 90 3.42 -6.10 -0.63
N ALA A 91 2.64 -5.04 -0.85
CA ALA A 91 3.12 -3.80 -1.44
C ALA A 91 2.65 -2.59 -0.65
N LEU A 92 3.55 -1.65 -0.39
CA LEU A 92 3.20 -0.30 0.03
C LEU A 92 2.88 0.54 -1.21
N MET A 93 1.63 0.98 -1.34
CA MET A 93 1.19 1.83 -2.44
C MET A 93 0.97 3.26 -1.94
N VAL A 94 1.52 4.24 -2.67
CA VAL A 94 1.33 5.69 -2.43
C VAL A 94 0.64 6.30 -3.65
N SER A 95 -0.41 7.11 -3.45
CA SER A 95 -1.19 7.70 -4.54
C SER A 95 -1.92 8.98 -4.12
N GLN A 96 -2.24 9.84 -5.07
CA GLN A 96 -3.12 10.99 -4.90
C GLN A 96 -4.28 10.88 -5.91
N ARG A 97 -5.52 10.86 -5.43
CA ARG A 97 -6.75 10.87 -6.24
C ARG A 97 -7.73 11.86 -5.66
#